data_AF-A0A1R1X0J1-F1
#
_entry.id   AF-A0A1R1X0J1-F1
#
_cell.length_a   1.000
_cell.length_b   1.000
_cell.length_c   1.000
_cell.angle_alpha   90.00
_cell.angle_beta   90.00
_cell.angle_gamma   90.00
#
_symmetry.space_group_name_H-M   'P 1'
#
loop_
_entity.id
_entity.type
_entity.pdbx_description
1 polymer ?
#
loop_
_entity_poly.entity_id
_entity_poly.type
_entity_poly.pdbx_seq_one_letter_code
_entity_poly.pdbx_strand_id
1 'polypeptide(L)'
;MHSGAPKLSREEYRKKKDLEAARKAGNVPAEVDEEGNDINPHIPQFMASAPWYVDNKKPGLKHQKNFKLQEKASDSWYSRGARKVSIFSILILNN
;
A
#
# COMPACT_ATOMS: atom_id res chain seq x y z
N MET A 1 -15.42 25.81 9.94
CA MET A 1 -16.34 25.36 11.01
C MET A 1 -16.41 23.85 10.91
N HIS A 2 -15.85 23.11 11.87
CA HIS A 2 -15.92 21.65 11.87
C HIS A 2 -17.24 21.26 12.54
N SER A 3 -18.26 20.92 11.75
CA SER A 3 -19.48 20.32 12.28
C SER A 3 -19.10 19.00 12.96
N GLY A 4 -19.24 18.94 14.28
CA GLY A 4 -19.03 17.70 15.02
C GLY A 4 -19.92 16.60 14.45
N ALA A 5 -19.33 15.44 14.17
CA ALA A 5 -20.05 14.31 13.59
C ALA A 5 -21.32 14.01 14.42
N PRO A 6 -22.48 13.78 13.78
CA PRO A 6 -23.70 13.41 14.48
C PRO A 6 -23.43 12.17 15.33
N LYS A 7 -23.87 12.21 16.59
CA LYS A 7 -23.79 11.07 17.50
C LYS A 7 -24.60 9.93 16.86
N LEU A 8 -23.92 8.90 16.37
CA LEU A 8 -24.54 7.73 15.76
C LEU A 8 -25.60 7.17 16.72
N SER A 9 -26.81 6.92 16.24
CA SER A 9 -27.84 6.32 17.10
C SER A 9 -27.41 4.91 17.51
N ARG A 10 -27.87 4.43 18.67
CA ARG A 10 -27.55 3.07 19.14
C ARG A 10 -27.96 2.00 18.12
N GLU A 11 -29.05 2.24 17.40
CA GLU A 11 -29.55 1.35 16.35
C GLU A 11 -28.64 1.32 15.13
N GLU A 12 -28.18 2.48 14.66
CA GLU A 12 -27.19 2.56 13.57
C GLU A 12 -25.88 1.86 13.93
N TYR A 13 -25.41 2.01 15.17
CA TYR A 13 -24.21 1.32 15.63
C TYR A 13 -24.36 -0.20 15.58
N ARG A 14 -25.50 -0.72 16.03
CA ARG A 14 -25.81 -2.16 15.96
C ARG A 14 -25.87 -2.65 14.51
N LYS A 15 -26.59 -1.93 13.65
CA LYS A 15 -26.67 -2.25 12.22
C LYS A 15 -25.29 -2.28 11.56
N LYS A 16 -24.41 -1.32 11.88
CA LYS A 16 -23.04 -1.28 11.34
C LYS A 16 -22.22 -2.51 11.79
N LYS A 17 -22.32 -2.88 13.07
CA LYS A 17 -21.67 -4.08 13.64
C LYS A 17 -22.17 -5.36 12.98
N ASP A 18 -23.48 -5.50 12.79
CA ASP A 18 -24.08 -6.69 12.18
C ASP A 18 -23.68 -6.83 10.71
N LEU A 19 -23.61 -5.71 9.98
CA LEU A 19 -23.14 -5.66 8.60
C LEU A 19 -21.65 -6.05 8.50
N GLU A 20 -20.81 -5.55 9.41
CA GLU A 20 -19.39 -5.90 9.47
C GLU A 20 -19.18 -7.40 9.77
N ALA A 21 -19.99 -7.97 10.68
CA ALA A 21 -19.97 -9.40 10.97
C ALA A 21 -20.41 -10.24 9.76
N ALA A 22 -21.47 -9.83 9.05
CA ALA A 22 -21.94 -10.51 7.85
C ALA A 22 -20.90 -10.45 6.71
N ARG A 23 -20.19 -9.33 6.56
CA ARG A 23 -19.05 -9.20 5.64
C ARG A 23 -17.91 -10.13 6.01
N LYS A 24 -17.53 -10.18 7.29
CA LYS A 24 -16.49 -11.08 7.79
C LYS A 24 -16.84 -12.56 7.61
N ALA A 25 -18.13 -12.88 7.60
CA ALA A 25 -18.65 -14.22 7.32
C ALA A 25 -18.78 -14.54 5.82
N GLY A 26 -18.60 -13.57 4.92
CA GLY A 26 -18.77 -13.75 3.48
C GLY A 26 -20.23 -13.78 2.98
N ASN A 27 -21.19 -13.41 3.83
CA ASN A 27 -22.63 -13.40 3.47
C ASN A 27 -23.05 -12.12 2.73
N VAL A 28 -22.27 -11.05 2.84
CA VAL A 28 -22.54 -9.72 2.26
C VAL A 28 -21.33 -9.30 1.44
N PRO A 29 -21.49 -8.64 0.28
CA PRO A 29 -20.38 -8.17 -0.55
C PRO A 29 -19.41 -7.28 0.23
N ALA A 30 -18.14 -7.31 -0.16
CA ALA A 30 -17.07 -6.49 0.43
C ALA A 30 -17.35 -4.98 0.29
N GLU A 31 -16.70 -4.17 1.13
CA GLU A 31 -16.81 -2.72 1.03
C GLU A 31 -15.95 -2.23 -0.11
N VAL A 32 -16.47 -1.36 -0.96
CA VAL A 32 -15.73 -0.84 -2.12
C VAL A 32 -15.09 0.49 -1.74
N ASP A 33 -13.79 0.62 -1.99
CA ASP A 33 -13.04 1.86 -1.78
C ASP A 33 -13.42 2.95 -2.81
N GLU A 34 -12.71 4.09 -2.80
CA GLU A 34 -12.94 5.16 -3.78
C GLU A 34 -12.51 4.81 -5.20
N GLU A 35 -11.55 3.89 -5.33
CA GLU A 35 -10.94 3.45 -6.58
C GLU A 35 -11.70 2.27 -7.21
N GLY A 36 -12.74 1.75 -6.54
CA GLY A 36 -13.53 0.62 -7.00
C GLY A 36 -13.00 -0.74 -6.55
N ASN A 37 -12.03 -0.79 -5.65
CA ASN A 37 -11.45 -2.04 -5.16
C ASN A 37 -12.21 -2.55 -3.94
N ASP A 38 -12.39 -3.86 -3.89
CA ASP A 38 -12.94 -4.54 -2.72
C ASP A 38 -11.96 -4.51 -1.54
N ILE A 39 -12.41 -3.97 -0.42
CA ILE A 39 -11.72 -3.97 0.86
C ILE A 39 -11.97 -5.30 1.55
N ASN A 40 -10.91 -6.05 1.80
CA ASN A 40 -10.99 -7.33 2.49
C ASN A 40 -11.64 -7.15 3.89
N PRO A 41 -12.77 -7.83 4.19
CA PRO A 41 -13.48 -7.74 5.47
C PRO A 41 -12.68 -8.15 6.72
N HIS A 42 -11.52 -8.78 6.53
CA HIS A 42 -10.62 -9.16 7.62
C HIS A 42 -9.59 -8.09 7.97
N ILE A 43 -9.54 -6.98 7.22
CA ILE A 43 -8.66 -5.85 7.55
C ILE A 43 -9.22 -5.18 8.81
N PRO A 44 -8.40 -4.98 9.86
CA PRO A 44 -8.85 -4.27 11.05
C PRO A 44 -9.38 -2.86 10.71
N GLN A 45 -10.49 -2.47 11.34
CA GLN A 45 -11.18 -1.19 11.07
C GLN A 45 -10.24 0.03 11.11
N PHE A 46 -9.25 0.05 11.99
CA PHE A 46 -8.32 1.16 12.14
C PHE A 46 -7.30 1.27 10.99
N MET A 47 -7.02 0.18 10.27
CA MET A 47 -6.17 0.19 9.08
C MET A 47 -6.93 0.65 7.84
N ALA A 48 -8.24 0.36 7.77
CA ALA A 48 -9.10 0.82 6.69
C ALA A 48 -9.56 2.28 6.87
N SER A 49 -9.60 2.77 8.11
CA SER A 49 -9.99 4.14 8.43
C SER A 49 -8.80 5.08 8.27
N ALA A 50 -8.88 5.98 7.29
CA ALA A 50 -7.82 6.96 7.09
C ALA A 50 -7.75 7.96 8.26
N PRO A 51 -6.53 8.42 8.62
CA PRO A 51 -6.36 9.51 9.58
C PRO A 51 -6.99 10.82 9.10
N TRP A 52 -7.33 11.72 10.04
CA TRP A 52 -8.02 12.98 9.78
C TRP A 52 -7.29 13.96 8.84
N TYR A 53 -5.96 13.81 8.71
CA TYR A 53 -5.12 14.63 7.84
C TYR A 53 -5.02 14.11 6.40
N VAL A 54 -5.68 13.00 6.08
CA VAL A 54 -5.75 12.45 4.72
C VAL A 54 -7.16 12.61 4.18
N ASP A 55 -7.29 13.31 3.06
CA ASP A 55 -8.57 13.52 2.39
C ASP A 55 -9.07 12.21 1.75
N ASN A 56 -9.79 11.40 2.53
CA ASN A 56 -10.56 10.25 2.04
C ASN A 56 -12.01 10.38 2.51
N LYS A 57 -12.97 10.22 1.60
CA LYS A 57 -14.41 10.24 1.88
C LYS A 57 -14.92 8.87 2.30
N LYS A 58 -14.22 7.80 1.93
CA LYS A 58 -14.57 6.40 2.22
C LYS A 58 -13.41 5.66 2.92
N PRO A 59 -13.70 4.58 3.67
CA PRO A 59 -12.64 3.67 4.11
C PRO A 59 -11.89 3.13 2.90
N GLY A 60 -10.60 2.89 3.06
CA GLY A 60 -9.72 2.46 1.97
C GLY A 60 -8.27 2.38 2.39
N LEU A 61 -7.47 1.67 1.60
CA LEU A 61 -6.06 1.37 1.92
C LEU A 61 -5.08 2.32 1.22
N LYS A 62 -5.57 3.37 0.56
CA LYS A 62 -4.74 4.33 -0.17
C LYS A 62 -3.64 4.94 0.71
N HIS A 63 -3.98 5.32 1.94
CA HIS A 63 -3.03 5.90 2.89
C HIS A 63 -1.97 4.91 3.40
N GLN A 64 -2.17 3.60 3.21
CA GLN A 64 -1.20 2.55 3.54
C GLN A 64 -0.23 2.27 2.37
N LYS A 65 -0.57 2.70 1.15
CA LYS A 65 0.30 2.49 -0.02
C LYS A 65 1.58 3.32 0.13
N ASN A 66 2.72 2.71 -0.18
CA ASN A 66 3.99 3.43 -0.24
C ASN A 66 4.09 4.20 -1.57
N PHE A 67 3.90 5.52 -1.53
CA PHE A 67 4.00 6.38 -2.71
C PHE A 67 5.43 6.73 -3.12
N LYS A 68 6.44 6.46 -2.27
CA LYS A 68 7.81 6.96 -2.46
C LYS A 68 8.77 5.98 -3.11
N LEU A 69 8.38 4.74 -3.39
CA LEU A 69 9.31 3.73 -3.90
C LEU A 69 8.82 3.10 -5.20
N GLN A 70 9.34 3.64 -6.29
CA GLN A 70 9.59 2.91 -7.54
C GLN A 70 11.09 2.99 -7.84
N GLU A 71 11.94 2.67 -6.84
CA GLU A 71 13.32 2.32 -7.19
C GLU A 71 13.23 0.98 -7.93
N LYS A 72 13.31 1.05 -9.26
CA LYS A 72 13.41 -0.16 -10.08
C LYS A 72 14.65 -0.90 -9.60
N ALA A 73 14.49 -2.19 -9.29
CA ALA A 73 15.61 -3.03 -8.97
C ALA A 73 16.65 -2.89 -10.09
N SER A 74 17.87 -2.48 -9.73
CA SER A 74 18.99 -2.48 -10.65
C SER A 74 19.36 -3.93 -10.92
N ASP A 75 19.27 -4.38 -12.18
CA ASP A 75 19.75 -5.71 -12.62
C ASP A 75 21.28 -5.85 -12.53
N SER A 76 21.98 -4.85 -11.97
CA SER A 76 23.42 -4.87 -11.79
C SER A 76 23.83 -5.91 -10.74
N TRP A 77 24.29 -7.06 -11.22
CA TRP A 77 24.94 -8.08 -10.42
C TRP A 77 26.46 -7.91 -10.46
N TYR A 78 27.15 -8.11 -9.33
CA TYR A 78 28.61 -8.04 -9.30
C TYR A 78 29.23 -9.20 -10.12
N SER A 79 30.26 -8.90 -10.91
CA SER A 79 30.90 -9.90 -11.76
C SER A 79 31.74 -10.88 -10.92
N ARG A 80 31.18 -12.07 -10.63
CA ARG A 80 31.93 -13.17 -10.00
C ARG A 80 32.96 -13.73 -10.97
N GLY A 81 34.22 -13.83 -10.53
CA GLY A 81 35.31 -14.40 -11.34
C GLY A 81 35.91 -13.43 -12.37
N ALA A 82 35.62 -12.13 -12.30
CA ALA A 82 36.27 -11.13 -13.14
C ALA A 82 37.80 -11.17 -12.93
N ARG A 83 38.53 -11.61 -13.95
CA ARG A 83 40.00 -11.59 -13.94
C ARG A 83 40.47 -10.14 -13.96
N LYS A 84 41.40 -9.78 -13.07
CA LYS A 84 42.13 -8.51 -13.20
C LYS A 84 42.85 -8.54 -14.54
N VAL A 85 42.41 -7.75 -15.51
CA VAL A 85 43.17 -7.52 -16.72
C VAL A 85 44.38 -6.70 -16.29
N SER A 86 45.50 -7.37 -16.06
CA SER A 86 46.78 -6.70 -15.88
C SER A 86 47.16 -6.14 -17.24
N ILE A 87 46.98 -4.83 -17.40
CA ILE A 87 47.48 -4.11 -18.57
C ILE A 87 49.00 -4.04 -18.38
N PHE A 88 49.71 -5.11 -18.74
CA PHE A 88 51.15 -5.05 -18.92
C PHE A 88 51.41 -4.27 -20.21
N SER A 89 51.99 -3.08 -20.05
CA SER A 89 52.43 -2.19 -21.10
C SER A 89 53.19 -2.94 -22.20
N ILE A 90 52.69 -2.91 -23.43
CA ILE A 90 53.49 -3.20 -24.63
C ILE A 90 53.72 -1.86 -25.31
N LEU A 91 54.79 -1.20 -24.90
CA LEU A 91 55.37 -0.06 -25.62
C LEU A 91 56.37 -0.66 -26.62
N ILE A 92 55.89 -1.06 -27.80
CA ILE A 92 56.77 -1.34 -28.93
C ILE A 92 56.94 -0.02 -29.69
N LEU A 93 58.08 0.63 -29.44
CA LEU A 93 58.63 1.69 -30.28
C LEU A 93 58.91 1.10 -31.67
N ASN A 94 58.27 1.66 -32.70
CA ASN A 94 58.69 1.45 -34.08
C ASN A 94 59.72 2.53 -34.44
N ASN A 95 60.85 2.03 -34.96
CA ASN A 95 62.00 2.72 -35.55
C ASN A 95 61.60 3.54 -36.78
#